data_AF-A0A239C3X2-F1
#
_entry.id   AF-A0A239C3X2-F1
#
_cell.length_a   1.000
_cell.length_b   1.000
_cell.length_c   1.000
_cell.angle_alpha   90.00
_cell.angle_beta   90.00
_cell.angle_gamma   90.00
#
_symmetry.space_group_name_H-M   'P 1'
#
loop_
_entity.id
_entity.type
_entity.pdbx_description
1 polymer ?
#
loop_
_entity_poly.entity_id
_entity_poly.type
_entity_poly.pdbx_seq_one_letter_code
_entity_poly.pdbx_strand_id
1 'polypeptide(L)'
;MVPQEKMVRILADVHTAEAIIETSVIYPDTSLMVFNREQEEILKKHGVSKEDFRTSYRYYLDNLREMDKLYEIIVDTLSVRESKAQAAGSSEQQ
;
A
#
# COMPACT_ATOMS: atom_id res chain seq x y z
N MET A 1 -10.31 6.92 -13.76
CA MET A 1 -10.18 5.70 -12.94
C MET A 1 -8.75 5.20 -12.99
N VAL A 2 -8.23 4.71 -11.86
CA VAL A 2 -6.88 4.17 -11.70
C VAL A 2 -6.84 2.74 -12.25
N PRO A 3 -5.90 2.41 -13.17
CA PRO A 3 -5.74 1.04 -13.66
C PRO A 3 -5.46 0.04 -12.52
N GLN A 4 -5.97 -1.18 -12.60
CA GLN A 4 -5.83 -2.21 -11.55
C GLN A 4 -4.38 -2.44 -11.14
N GLU A 5 -3.45 -2.60 -12.10
CA GLU A 5 -2.02 -2.77 -11.82
C GLU A 5 -1.44 -1.60 -11.00
N LYS A 6 -1.89 -0.38 -11.29
CA LYS A 6 -1.49 0.83 -10.55
C LYS A 6 -2.13 0.86 -9.17
N MET A 7 -3.38 0.43 -9.04
CA MET A 7 -4.08 0.31 -7.76
C MET A 7 -3.39 -0.70 -6.83
N VAL A 8 -3.00 -1.87 -7.35
CA VAL A 8 -2.22 -2.88 -6.61
C VAL A 8 -0.94 -2.27 -6.04
N ARG A 9 -0.16 -1.56 -6.88
CA ARG A 9 1.09 -0.93 -6.43
C ARG A 9 0.87 0.14 -5.35
N ILE A 10 -0.19 0.95 -5.50
CA ILE A 10 -0.53 1.98 -4.52
C ILE A 10 -0.93 1.34 -3.19
N LEU A 11 -1.84 0.35 -3.20
CA LEU A 11 -2.32 -0.28 -1.97
C LEU A 11 -1.22 -1.11 -1.28
N ALA A 12 -0.34 -1.77 -2.05
CA ALA A 12 0.83 -2.42 -1.48
C ALA A 12 1.78 -1.43 -0.80
N ASP A 13 2.01 -0.26 -1.38
CA ASP A 13 2.82 0.80 -0.75
C ASP A 13 2.13 1.35 0.50
N VAL A 14 0.80 1.55 0.47
CA VAL A 14 0.00 2.03 1.62
C VAL A 14 0.08 1.05 2.79
N HIS A 15 -0.17 -0.24 2.56
CA HIS A 15 -0.10 -1.25 3.63
C HIS A 15 1.32 -1.45 4.16
N THR A 16 2.34 -1.29 3.31
CA THR A 16 3.73 -1.31 3.77
C THR A 16 4.01 -0.12 4.71
N ALA A 17 3.56 1.08 4.33
CA ALA A 17 3.74 2.28 5.16
C ALA A 17 2.94 2.17 6.47
N GLU A 18 1.72 1.65 6.43
CA GLU A 18 0.88 1.37 7.60
C GLU A 18 1.61 0.47 8.60
N ALA A 19 2.11 -0.68 8.15
CA ALA A 19 2.87 -1.61 9.01
C ALA A 19 4.12 -0.96 9.63
N ILE A 20 4.85 -0.14 8.88
CA ILE A 20 6.01 0.59 9.40
C ILE A 20 5.59 1.60 10.48
N ILE A 21 4.50 2.33 10.25
CA ILE A 21 3.99 3.33 11.20
C ILE A 21 3.49 2.66 12.47
N GLU A 22 2.73 1.57 12.35
CA GLU A 22 2.21 0.79 13.48
C GLU A 22 3.33 0.22 14.36
N THR A 23 4.45 -0.18 13.75
CA THR A 23 5.61 -0.68 14.51
C THR A 23 6.51 0.43 15.06
N SER A 24 6.46 1.65 14.51
CA SER A 24 7.40 2.73 14.84
C SER A 24 6.80 3.86 15.69
N VAL A 25 5.47 4.04 15.69
CA VAL A 25 4.80 5.18 16.35
C VAL A 25 3.97 4.71 17.53
N ILE A 26 4.31 5.19 18.73
CA ILE A 26 3.74 4.73 20.01
C ILE A 26 2.36 5.34 20.30
N TYR A 27 2.08 6.56 19.80
CA TYR A 27 0.86 7.31 20.11
C TYR A 27 -0.16 7.27 18.97
N PRO A 28 -1.39 6.78 19.18
CA PRO A 28 -2.39 6.58 18.13
C PRO A 28 -2.71 7.82 17.29
N ASP A 29 -2.92 8.97 17.92
CA ASP A 29 -3.24 10.23 17.22
C ASP A 29 -2.08 10.68 16.33
N THR A 30 -0.84 10.40 16.76
CA THR A 30 0.36 10.70 15.97
C THR A 30 0.47 9.72 14.80
N SER A 31 0.17 8.44 15.00
CA SER A 31 0.18 7.42 13.94
C SER A 31 -0.79 7.75 12.80
N LEU A 32 -2.01 8.22 13.12
CA LEU A 32 -3.00 8.61 12.11
C LEU A 32 -2.55 9.83 11.29
N MET A 33 -1.97 10.84 11.94
CA MET A 33 -1.45 12.02 11.24
C MET A 33 -0.30 11.65 10.30
N VAL A 34 0.64 10.82 10.77
CA VAL A 34 1.76 10.34 9.96
C VAL A 34 1.24 9.51 8.78
N PHE A 35 0.31 8.58 9.01
CA PHE A 35 -0.29 7.77 7.96
C PHE A 35 -0.95 8.62 6.87
N ASN A 36 -1.74 9.62 7.24
CA ASN A 36 -2.39 10.50 6.27
C ASN A 36 -1.36 11.22 5.38
N ARG A 37 -0.25 11.70 5.97
CA ARG A 37 0.83 12.33 5.23
C ARG A 37 1.53 11.34 4.29
N GLU A 38 1.88 10.15 4.78
CA GLU A 38 2.55 9.13 3.96
C GLU A 38 1.66 8.65 2.81
N GLN A 39 0.35 8.47 3.04
CA GLN A 39 -0.61 8.12 1.99
C GLN A 39 -0.67 9.20 0.91
N GLU A 40 -0.57 10.49 1.26
CA GLU A 40 -0.47 11.58 0.27
C GLU A 40 0.80 11.49 -0.58
N GLU A 41 1.94 11.24 0.04
CA GLU A 41 3.21 11.11 -0.67
C GLU A 41 3.22 9.88 -1.58
N ILE A 42 2.62 8.76 -1.16
CA ILE A 42 2.45 7.57 -2.01
C ILE A 42 1.62 7.92 -3.25
N LEU A 43 0.48 8.59 -3.09
CA LEU A 43 -0.36 8.98 -4.23
C LEU A 43 0.38 9.91 -5.20
N LYS A 44 1.15 10.87 -4.67
CA LYS A 44 2.03 11.75 -5.47
C LYS A 44 3.09 10.96 -6.24
N LYS A 45 3.78 10.02 -5.58
CA LYS A 45 4.79 9.15 -6.19
C LYS A 45 4.23 8.34 -7.36
N HIS A 46 2.97 7.90 -7.25
CA HIS A 46 2.29 7.20 -8.32
C HIS A 46 1.65 8.14 -9.34
N GLY A 47 1.66 9.46 -9.16
CA GLY A 47 0.98 10.40 -10.05
C GLY A 47 -0.52 10.14 -10.13
N VAL A 48 -1.15 9.95 -8.97
CA VAL A 48 -2.60 9.71 -8.84
C VAL A 48 -3.21 10.75 -7.92
N SER A 49 -4.32 11.34 -8.33
CA SER A 49 -5.07 12.27 -7.49
C SER A 49 -5.82 11.52 -6.39
N LYS A 50 -6.07 12.18 -5.25
CA LYS A 50 -6.91 11.62 -4.17
C LYS A 50 -8.31 11.24 -4.67
N GLU A 51 -8.86 12.04 -5.59
CA GLU A 51 -10.19 11.82 -6.15
C GLU A 51 -10.23 10.59 -7.06
N ASP A 52 -9.25 10.44 -7.95
CA ASP A 52 -9.13 9.25 -8.81
C ASP A 52 -8.96 7.97 -7.99
N PHE A 53 -8.11 8.02 -6.95
CA PHE A 53 -7.93 6.92 -6.03
C PHE A 53 -9.24 6.57 -5.32
N ARG A 54 -9.89 7.54 -4.67
CA ARG A 54 -11.16 7.32 -3.94
C ARG A 54 -12.27 6.77 -4.84
N THR A 55 -12.41 7.32 -6.04
CA THR A 55 -13.42 6.88 -7.01
C THR A 55 -13.17 5.43 -7.43
N SER A 56 -11.90 5.10 -7.69
CA SER A 56 -11.52 3.74 -8.11
C SER A 56 -11.61 2.75 -6.95
N TYR A 57 -11.24 3.15 -5.73
CA TYR A 57 -11.35 2.32 -4.54
C TYR A 57 -12.82 2.01 -4.19
N ARG A 58 -13.71 3.01 -4.32
CA ARG A 58 -15.16 2.80 -4.18
C ARG A 58 -15.70 1.77 -5.16
N TYR A 59 -15.26 1.79 -6.42
CA TYR A 59 -15.64 0.76 -7.39
C TYR A 59 -15.31 -0.65 -6.87
N TYR A 60 -14.13 -0.89 -6.31
CA TYR A 60 -13.80 -2.20 -5.76
C TYR A 60 -14.65 -2.54 -4.52
N LEU A 61 -14.88 -1.59 -3.62
CA LEU A 61 -15.75 -1.80 -2.44
C LEU A 61 -17.19 -2.20 -2.83
N ASP A 62 -17.70 -1.64 -3.92
CA ASP A 62 -19.04 -1.97 -4.45
C ASP A 62 -19.05 -3.27 -5.27
N ASN A 63 -17.88 -3.79 -5.66
CA ASN A 63 -17.71 -4.98 -6.50
C ASN A 63 -16.83 -6.03 -5.79
N LEU A 64 -17.41 -6.74 -4.82
CA LEU A 64 -16.68 -7.68 -3.96
C LEU A 64 -15.81 -8.71 -4.71
N ARG A 65 -16.27 -9.22 -5.87
CA ARG A 65 -15.46 -10.16 -6.68
C ARG A 65 -14.20 -9.53 -7.28
N GLU A 66 -14.26 -8.26 -7.64
CA GLU A 66 -13.10 -7.55 -8.15
C GLU A 66 -12.18 -7.09 -7.02
N MET A 67 -12.75 -6.78 -5.85
CA MET A 67 -11.98 -6.52 -4.63
C MET A 67 -11.18 -7.73 -4.18
N ASP A 68 -11.78 -8.92 -4.21
CA ASP A 68 -11.14 -10.18 -3.85
C ASP A 68 -9.91 -10.45 -4.73
N LYS A 69 -10.08 -10.41 -6.06
CA LYS A 69 -8.97 -10.53 -7.03
C LYS A 69 -7.90 -9.45 -6.84
N LEU A 70 -8.31 -8.21 -6.56
CA LEU A 70 -7.36 -7.13 -6.29
C LEU A 70 -6.50 -7.46 -5.07
N TYR A 71 -7.11 -7.96 -4.00
CA TYR A 71 -6.43 -8.32 -2.77
C TYR A 71 -5.53 -9.54 -2.91
N GLU A 72 -5.91 -10.56 -3.67
CA GLU A 72 -5.02 -11.68 -4.02
C GLU A 72 -3.69 -11.16 -4.60
N ILE A 73 -3.78 -10.24 -5.58
CA ILE A 73 -2.58 -9.68 -6.23
C ILE A 73 -1.78 -8.78 -5.27
N ILE A 74 -2.45 -8.06 -4.35
CA ILE A 74 -1.77 -7.25 -3.33
C ILE A 74 -0.97 -8.14 -2.39
N VAL A 75 -1.57 -9.23 -1.90
CA VAL A 75 -0.91 -10.20 -1.02
C VAL A 75 0.31 -10.80 -1.72
N ASP A 76 0.16 -11.28 -2.95
CA ASP A 76 1.28 -11.80 -3.74
C ASP A 76 2.40 -10.76 -3.92
N THR A 77 2.02 -9.50 -4.21
CA THR A 77 2.97 -8.39 -4.36
C THR A 77 3.76 -8.15 -3.08
N LEU A 78 3.09 -8.16 -1.92
CA LEU A 78 3.72 -7.98 -0.62
C LEU A 78 4.65 -9.14 -0.28
N SER A 79 4.22 -10.39 -0.48
CA SER A 79 5.06 -11.58 -0.23
C SER A 79 6.34 -11.58 -1.08
N VAL A 80 6.25 -11.16 -2.35
CA VAL A 80 7.44 -11.02 -3.21
C VAL A 80 8.37 -9.91 -2.71
N ARG A 81 7.83 -8.76 -2.26
CA ARG A 81 8.64 -7.66 -1.70
C ARG A 81 9.34 -8.09 -0.41
N GLU A 82 8.64 -8.78 0.48
CA GLU A 82 9.18 -9.31 1.72
C GLU A 82 10.32 -10.29 1.46
N SER A 83 10.10 -11.27 0.57
CA SER A 83 11.11 -12.25 0.18
C SER A 83 12.38 -11.58 -0.36
N LYS A 84 12.22 -10.53 -1.18
CA LYS A 84 13.34 -9.74 -1.70
C LYS A 84 14.07 -8.96 -0.60
N ALA A 85 13.34 -8.36 0.33
CA ALA A 85 13.94 -7.63 1.45
C ALA A 85 14.76 -8.56 2.36
N GLN A 86 14.25 -9.75 2.66
CA GLN A 86 14.97 -10.77 3.45
C GLN A 86 16.25 -11.25 2.74
N ALA A 87 16.19 -11.49 1.43
CA ALA A 87 17.35 -11.88 0.64
C ALA A 87 18.43 -10.78 0.58
N ALA A 88 18.03 -9.51 0.44
CA ALA A 88 18.94 -8.36 0.46
C ALA A 88 19.65 -8.22 1.82
N GLY A 89 18.88 -8.26 2.93
CA GLY A 89 19.45 -8.15 4.28
C GLY A 89 20.38 -9.32 4.67
N SER A 90 20.16 -10.51 4.08
CA SER A 90 21.05 -11.68 4.27
C SER A 90 22.38 -11.54 3.52
N SER A 91 22.41 -10.73 2.45
CA SER A 91 23.60 -10.52 1.61
C SER A 91 24.54 -9.44 2.18
N GLU A 92 24.05 -8.56 3.06
CA GLU A 92 24.85 -7.51 3.72
C GLU A 92 25.56 -8.00 4.99
N GLN A 93 25.28 -9.23 5.46
CA GLN A 93 25.90 -9.83 6.65
C GLN A 93 27.02 -10.83 6.35
N GLN A 94 27.48 -10.92 5.09
CA GLN A 94 28.56 -11.82 4.64
C GLN A 94 29.80 -11.07 4.14
#